data_AF-A0A7S2QDQ3-F1
#
_entry.id   AF-A0A7S2QDQ3-F1
#
_cell.length_a   1.000
_cell.length_b   1.000
_cell.length_c   1.000
_cell.angle_alpha   90.00
_cell.angle_beta   90.00
_cell.angle_gamma   90.00
#
_symmetry.space_group_name_H-M   'P 1'
#
loop_
_entity.id
_entity.type
_entity.pdbx_description
1 polymer ?
#
loop_
_entity_poly.entity_id
_entity_poly.type
_entity_poly.pdbx_seq_one_letter_code
_entity_poly.pdbx_strand_id
1 'polypeptide(L)'
;IGLVSTSSNGNSVPPRARAEPELLWPRWADRLEAVGDRGVVRCWQYGNEVNRPLFDASTPRPSSEREVWAAAAPGRLEAYRAKALVSQTSLDHFYNVLLSVARPPAWALRNPYLEAAFSSGAAPLLRVCLELGATGGVDEERIRAMAVRLDRES
;
A
#
# COMPACT_ATOMS: atom_id res chain seq x y z
N ILE A 1 21.91 -3.97 2.64
CA ILE A 1 20.47 -4.08 2.22
C ILE A 1 19.51 -4.42 3.39
N GLY A 2 20.00 -4.82 4.58
CA GLY A 2 19.14 -5.28 5.69
C GLY A 2 18.15 -4.25 6.28
N LEU A 3 18.37 -2.94 6.12
CA LEU A 3 17.48 -1.91 6.69
C LEU A 3 16.37 -1.43 5.76
N VAL A 4 16.36 -1.79 4.47
CA VAL A 4 15.43 -1.20 3.49
C VAL A 4 14.26 -2.15 3.18
N SER A 5 14.53 -3.45 3.07
CA SER A 5 13.55 -4.44 2.61
C SER A 5 12.27 -4.52 3.47
N THR A 6 11.12 -4.31 2.84
CA THR A 6 9.79 -4.48 3.46
C THR A 6 9.46 -5.95 3.74
N SER A 7 9.87 -6.87 2.87
CA SER A 7 9.67 -8.31 3.09
C SER A 7 10.45 -8.80 4.32
N SER A 8 11.67 -8.28 4.52
CA SER A 8 12.52 -8.66 5.64
C SER A 8 12.17 -7.94 6.95
N ASN A 9 11.75 -6.68 6.91
CA ASN A 9 11.58 -5.87 8.13
C ASN A 9 10.13 -5.51 8.46
N GLY A 10 9.20 -5.57 7.51
CA GLY A 10 7.84 -5.04 7.70
C GLY A 10 7.91 -3.61 8.24
N ASN A 11 7.13 -3.28 9.27
CA ASN A 11 7.20 -1.98 9.94
C ASN A 11 8.10 -1.94 11.18
N SER A 12 8.94 -2.97 11.40
CA SER A 12 9.85 -2.99 12.56
C SER A 12 10.91 -1.88 12.45
N VAL A 13 11.11 -1.15 13.55
CA VAL A 13 12.10 -0.09 13.66
C VAL A 13 13.16 -0.53 14.66
N PRO A 14 14.41 -0.81 14.23
CA PRO A 14 15.47 -1.25 15.13
C PRO A 14 15.78 -0.18 16.18
N PRO A 15 16.25 -0.55 17.39
CA PRO A 15 16.52 0.41 18.47
C PRO A 15 17.40 1.59 18.04
N ARG A 16 18.43 1.33 17.23
CA ARG A 16 19.32 2.36 16.70
C ARG A 16 18.58 3.41 15.86
N ALA A 17 17.63 2.98 15.02
CA ALA A 17 16.82 3.89 14.20
C ALA A 17 15.80 4.71 15.00
N ARG A 18 15.61 4.43 16.29
CA ARG A 18 14.83 5.30 17.18
C ARG A 18 15.61 6.56 17.54
N ALA A 19 16.92 6.43 17.72
CA ALA A 19 17.82 7.55 17.97
C ALA A 19 18.22 8.26 16.66
N GLU A 20 18.50 7.48 15.61
CA GLU A 20 18.96 7.91 14.29
C GLU A 20 17.91 7.56 13.20
N PRO A 21 16.77 8.28 13.11
CA PRO A 21 15.68 7.99 12.17
C PRO A 21 16.10 8.03 10.69
N GLU A 22 17.14 8.78 10.36
CA GLU A 22 17.72 8.90 9.02
C GLU A 22 18.20 7.56 8.44
N LEU A 23 18.53 6.59 9.30
CA LEU A 23 18.87 5.22 8.88
C LEU A 23 17.71 4.53 8.14
N LEU A 24 16.48 4.99 8.33
CA LEU A 24 15.28 4.47 7.68
C LEU A 24 14.76 5.37 6.56
N TRP A 25 15.31 6.55 6.33
CA TRP A 25 14.84 7.40 5.23
C TRP A 25 14.92 6.71 3.86
N PRO A 26 15.97 5.94 3.51
CA PRO A 26 15.97 5.17 2.26
C PRO A 26 14.84 4.14 2.18
N ARG A 27 14.47 3.50 3.30
CA ARG A 27 13.31 2.59 3.38
C ARG A 27 12.01 3.32 3.11
N TRP A 28 11.84 4.48 3.74
CA TRP A 28 10.61 5.26 3.60
C TRP A 28 10.47 5.84 2.20
N ALA A 29 11.57 6.29 1.59
CA ALA A 29 11.61 6.72 0.19
C ALA A 29 11.21 5.58 -0.76
N ASP A 30 11.78 4.38 -0.60
CA ASP A 30 11.40 3.20 -1.39
C ASP A 30 9.90 2.86 -1.26
N ARG A 31 9.34 3.03 -0.05
CA ARG A 31 7.91 2.79 0.20
C ARG A 31 6.98 3.83 -0.37
N LEU A 32 7.43 5.07 -0.56
CA LEU A 32 6.64 6.09 -1.25
C LEU A 32 6.32 5.67 -2.69
N GLU A 33 7.19 4.90 -3.32
CA GLU A 33 6.98 4.35 -4.66
C GLU A 33 5.90 3.26 -4.73
N ALA A 34 5.49 2.72 -3.58
CA ALA A 34 4.46 1.68 -3.46
C ALA A 34 3.08 2.24 -3.07
N VAL A 35 2.94 3.55 -2.92
CA VAL A 35 1.70 4.22 -2.50
C VAL A 35 1.29 5.30 -3.50
N GLY A 36 0.19 5.99 -3.24
CA GLY A 36 -0.38 6.96 -4.16
C GLY A 36 -0.91 6.31 -5.44
N ASP A 37 -1.07 7.12 -6.50
CA ASP A 37 -1.52 6.64 -7.81
C ASP A 37 -0.54 5.60 -8.39
N ARG A 38 0.76 5.78 -8.16
CA ARG A 38 1.80 4.84 -8.59
C ARG A 38 1.63 3.48 -7.92
N GLY A 39 1.32 3.45 -6.62
CA GLY A 39 0.99 2.22 -5.91
C GLY A 39 -0.22 1.48 -6.49
N VAL A 40 -1.29 2.21 -6.80
CA VAL A 40 -2.50 1.65 -7.46
C VAL A 40 -2.15 1.04 -8.80
N VAL A 41 -1.48 1.81 -9.67
CA VAL A 41 -1.13 1.41 -11.03
C VAL A 41 -0.20 0.20 -11.03
N ARG A 42 0.88 0.22 -10.23
CA ARG A 42 1.84 -0.90 -10.16
C ARG A 42 1.19 -2.18 -9.67
N CYS A 43 0.30 -2.09 -8.68
CA CYS A 43 -0.41 -3.26 -8.18
C CYS A 43 -1.37 -3.84 -9.23
N TRP A 44 -2.07 -2.98 -9.98
CA TRP A 44 -2.96 -3.41 -11.08
C TRP A 44 -2.16 -4.01 -12.24
N GLN A 45 -1.08 -3.37 -12.68
CA GLN A 45 -0.19 -3.87 -13.74
C GLN A 45 0.38 -5.24 -13.38
N TYR A 46 0.97 -5.39 -12.19
CA TYR A 46 1.47 -6.68 -11.72
C TYR A 46 0.37 -7.74 -11.67
N GLY A 47 -0.82 -7.37 -11.19
CA GLY A 47 -1.99 -8.26 -11.20
C GLY A 47 -2.30 -8.79 -12.59
N ASN A 48 -2.34 -7.92 -13.60
CA ASN A 48 -2.54 -8.31 -14.99
C ASN A 48 -1.43 -9.23 -15.52
N GLU A 49 -0.17 -8.91 -15.24
CA GLU A 49 0.99 -9.72 -15.65
C GLU A 49 0.92 -11.15 -15.11
N VAL A 50 0.45 -11.33 -13.87
CA VAL A 50 0.32 -12.65 -13.25
C VAL A 50 -1.08 -13.25 -13.37
N ASN A 51 -1.96 -12.69 -14.22
CA ASN A 51 -3.36 -13.10 -14.40
C ASN A 51 -4.16 -13.18 -13.09
N ARG A 52 -3.91 -12.25 -12.16
CA ARG A 52 -4.63 -12.11 -10.90
C ARG A 52 -5.83 -11.18 -11.09
N PRO A 53 -7.05 -11.60 -10.70
CA PRO A 53 -8.22 -10.73 -10.79
C PRO A 53 -8.06 -9.50 -9.90
N LEU A 54 -8.69 -8.38 -10.29
CA LEU A 54 -8.66 -7.16 -9.51
C LEU A 54 -9.30 -7.36 -8.13
N PHE A 55 -10.48 -7.97 -8.09
CA PHE A 55 -11.24 -8.35 -6.89
C PHE A 55 -12.12 -9.57 -7.18
N ASP A 56 -12.72 -10.13 -6.14
CA ASP A 56 -13.66 -11.24 -6.20
C ASP A 56 -14.80 -11.09 -5.16
N ALA A 57 -15.60 -12.14 -4.97
CA ALA A 57 -16.69 -12.14 -4.00
C ALA A 57 -16.22 -12.11 -2.53
N SER A 58 -14.96 -12.48 -2.26
CA SER A 58 -14.37 -12.49 -0.92
C SER A 58 -13.71 -11.15 -0.55
N THR A 59 -13.45 -10.31 -1.56
CA THR A 59 -12.78 -9.03 -1.38
C THR A 59 -13.64 -8.07 -0.54
N PRO A 60 -13.11 -7.45 0.54
CA PRO A 60 -13.86 -6.52 1.37
C PRO A 60 -14.48 -5.37 0.58
N ARG A 61 -15.74 -5.04 0.91
CA ARG A 61 -16.53 -3.96 0.31
C ARG A 61 -16.86 -2.88 1.35
N PRO A 62 -15.87 -2.11 1.81
CA PRO A 62 -16.04 -1.16 2.89
C PRO A 62 -16.87 0.05 2.46
N SER A 63 -17.78 0.49 3.30
CA SER A 63 -18.61 1.69 3.11
C SER A 63 -17.97 2.96 3.69
N SER A 64 -16.87 2.83 4.42
CA SER A 64 -16.17 3.93 5.08
C SER A 64 -14.68 3.67 5.21
N GLU A 65 -13.87 4.73 5.35
CA GLU A 65 -12.42 4.57 5.57
C GLU A 65 -12.12 3.74 6.81
N ARG A 66 -12.92 3.90 7.88
CA ARG A 66 -12.80 3.09 9.09
C ARG A 66 -12.87 1.60 8.78
N GLU A 67 -13.77 1.19 7.89
CA GLU A 67 -13.91 -0.20 7.47
C GLU A 67 -12.75 -0.64 6.56
N VAL A 68 -12.24 0.24 5.69
CA VAL A 68 -11.02 -0.05 4.91
C VAL A 68 -9.85 -0.36 5.85
N TRP A 69 -9.64 0.46 6.87
CA TRP A 69 -8.58 0.27 7.86
C TRP A 69 -8.81 -0.95 8.77
N ALA A 70 -10.07 -1.27 9.09
CA ALA A 70 -10.40 -2.49 9.81
C ALA A 70 -10.11 -3.75 8.98
N ALA A 71 -10.36 -3.71 7.66
CA ALA A 71 -10.02 -4.79 6.74
C ALA A 71 -8.50 -4.96 6.56
N ALA A 72 -7.74 -3.85 6.63
CA ALA A 72 -6.28 -3.84 6.71
C ALA A 72 -5.75 -4.10 8.13
N ALA A 73 -6.33 -5.09 8.82
CA ALA A 73 -6.11 -5.36 10.25
C ALA A 73 -4.61 -5.46 10.63
N PRO A 74 -4.23 -5.01 11.85
CA PRO A 74 -2.89 -5.21 12.39
C PRO A 74 -2.52 -6.71 12.34
N GLY A 75 -1.36 -7.05 11.77
CA GLY A 75 -0.91 -8.44 11.63
C GLY A 75 -1.03 -9.02 10.21
N ARG A 76 -1.79 -8.39 9.29
CA ARG A 76 -1.90 -8.89 7.91
C ARG A 76 -0.57 -8.82 7.15
N LEU A 77 0.17 -7.72 7.31
CA LEU A 77 1.48 -7.56 6.71
C LEU A 77 2.46 -8.61 7.26
N GLU A 78 2.43 -8.85 8.56
CA GLU A 78 3.23 -9.88 9.22
C GLU A 78 2.88 -11.27 8.70
N ALA A 79 1.59 -11.62 8.61
CA ALA A 79 1.13 -12.89 8.08
C ALA A 79 1.51 -13.07 6.59
N TYR A 80 1.38 -12.02 5.78
CA TYR A 80 1.79 -12.01 4.39
C TYR A 80 3.30 -12.27 4.25
N ARG A 81 4.11 -11.57 5.05
CA ARG A 81 5.57 -11.77 5.08
C ARG A 81 5.97 -13.16 5.55
N ALA A 82 5.23 -13.73 6.51
CA ALA A 82 5.40 -15.09 6.99
C ALA A 82 4.88 -16.16 6.01
N LYS A 83 4.33 -15.75 4.85
CA LYS A 83 3.68 -16.62 3.85
C LYS A 83 2.49 -17.41 4.40
N ALA A 84 1.93 -16.98 5.53
CA ALA A 84 0.68 -17.49 6.09
C ALA A 84 -0.56 -16.87 5.42
N LEU A 85 -0.36 -15.79 4.65
CA LEU A 85 -1.40 -15.08 3.90
C LEU A 85 -0.90 -14.80 2.49
N VAL A 86 -1.75 -15.02 1.49
CA VAL A 86 -1.44 -14.78 0.07
C VAL A 86 -2.56 -13.93 -0.53
N SER A 87 -2.20 -12.98 -1.38
CA SER A 87 -3.16 -12.16 -2.14
C SER A 87 -3.72 -12.98 -3.31
N GLN A 88 -5.03 -13.26 -3.27
CA GLN A 88 -5.75 -13.92 -4.37
C GLN A 88 -6.20 -12.91 -5.41
N THR A 89 -6.43 -11.66 -5.00
CA THR A 89 -6.78 -10.53 -5.85
C THR A 89 -5.77 -9.39 -5.73
N SER A 90 -5.79 -8.44 -6.66
CA SER A 90 -4.98 -7.23 -6.54
C SER A 90 -5.42 -6.39 -5.33
N LEU A 91 -6.72 -6.30 -5.05
CA LEU A 91 -7.23 -5.58 -3.88
C LEU A 91 -6.87 -6.28 -2.56
N ASP A 92 -6.72 -7.61 -2.53
CA ASP A 92 -6.16 -8.27 -1.33
C ASP A 92 -4.76 -7.74 -1.02
N HIS A 93 -3.96 -7.42 -2.04
CA HIS A 93 -2.63 -6.85 -1.83
C HIS A 93 -2.68 -5.46 -1.21
N PHE A 94 -3.75 -4.68 -1.46
CA PHE A 94 -3.96 -3.40 -0.80
C PHE A 94 -4.10 -3.62 0.72
N TYR A 95 -4.99 -4.52 1.12
CA TYR A 95 -5.25 -4.83 2.53
C TYR A 95 -4.10 -5.56 3.22
N ASN A 96 -3.39 -6.44 2.50
CA ASN A 96 -2.29 -7.23 3.05
C ASN A 96 -1.00 -6.42 3.22
N VAL A 97 -0.76 -5.45 2.32
CA VAL A 97 0.54 -4.78 2.24
C VAL A 97 0.40 -3.27 2.10
N LEU A 98 -0.20 -2.77 1.01
CA LEU A 98 -0.04 -1.36 0.63
C LEU A 98 -0.63 -0.39 1.66
N LEU A 99 -1.79 -0.70 2.24
CA LEU A 99 -2.39 0.14 3.28
C LEU A 99 -1.52 0.18 4.55
N SER A 100 -0.88 -0.93 4.92
CA SER A 100 0.08 -0.97 6.03
C SER A 100 1.37 -0.22 5.73
N VAL A 101 1.79 -0.18 4.47
CA VAL A 101 2.96 0.58 3.99
C VAL A 101 2.67 2.07 3.91
N ALA A 102 1.45 2.46 3.53
CA ALA A 102 1.01 3.85 3.41
C ALA A 102 0.87 4.59 4.74
N ARG A 103 0.95 3.88 5.87
CA ARG A 103 0.81 4.45 7.20
C ARG A 103 1.97 4.07 8.12
N PRO A 104 3.20 4.51 7.83
CA PRO A 104 4.32 4.30 8.75
C PRO A 104 4.04 4.98 10.11
N PRO A 105 4.60 4.46 11.21
CA PRO A 105 4.49 5.14 12.50
C PRO A 105 5.10 6.54 12.42
N ALA A 106 4.34 7.58 12.77
CA ALA A 106 4.79 8.98 12.63
C ALA A 106 6.14 9.24 13.33
N TRP A 107 6.33 8.67 14.52
CA TRP A 107 7.57 8.78 15.29
C TRP A 107 8.79 8.14 14.60
N ALA A 108 8.59 7.28 13.61
CA ALA A 108 9.65 6.58 12.88
C ALA A 108 10.07 7.29 11.59
N LEU A 109 9.30 8.29 11.12
CA LEU A 109 9.65 9.09 9.95
C LEU A 109 10.64 10.21 10.34
N ARG A 110 10.26 11.03 11.34
CA ARG A 110 11.00 12.23 11.81
C ARG A 110 11.57 13.04 10.65
N ASN A 111 10.74 13.26 9.64
CA ASN A 111 11.10 13.94 8.41
C ASN A 111 9.82 14.57 7.82
N PRO A 112 9.70 15.91 7.83
CA PRO A 112 8.47 16.60 7.40
C PRO A 112 8.07 16.30 5.96
N TYR A 113 9.04 16.06 5.06
CA TYR A 113 8.75 15.70 3.68
C TYR A 113 8.11 14.32 3.60
N LEU A 114 8.70 13.32 4.27
CA LEU A 114 8.13 11.97 4.29
C LEU A 114 6.76 11.94 4.96
N GLU A 115 6.58 12.68 6.07
CA GLU A 115 5.30 12.80 6.77
C GLU A 115 4.20 13.36 5.86
N ALA A 116 4.49 14.45 5.14
CA ALA A 116 3.57 15.03 4.18
C ALA A 116 3.27 14.08 3.00
N ALA A 117 4.29 13.41 2.46
CA ALA A 117 4.15 12.49 1.34
C ALA A 117 3.31 11.24 1.71
N PHE A 118 3.53 10.65 2.89
CA PHE A 118 2.71 9.52 3.34
C PHE A 118 1.29 9.94 3.72
N SER A 119 1.09 11.17 4.22
CA SER A 119 -0.25 11.67 4.55
C SER A 119 -1.16 11.71 3.33
N SER A 120 -0.64 11.95 2.12
CA SER A 120 -1.43 11.93 0.88
C SER A 120 -1.40 10.58 0.17
N GLY A 121 -0.34 9.79 0.35
CA GLY A 121 -0.11 8.52 -0.35
C GLY A 121 -1.17 7.44 -0.11
N ALA A 122 -1.91 7.47 1.01
CA ALA A 122 -2.99 6.52 1.26
C ALA A 122 -4.26 6.80 0.43
N ALA A 123 -4.51 8.06 0.07
CA ALA A 123 -5.80 8.48 -0.48
C ALA A 123 -6.19 7.76 -1.79
N PRO A 124 -5.28 7.52 -2.77
CA PRO A 124 -5.63 6.76 -3.96
C PRO A 124 -5.99 5.30 -3.68
N LEU A 125 -5.30 4.65 -2.72
CA LEU A 125 -5.61 3.28 -2.30
C LEU A 125 -7.00 3.21 -1.66
N LEU A 126 -7.31 4.13 -0.74
CA LEU A 126 -8.60 4.23 -0.07
C LEU A 126 -9.74 4.43 -1.07
N ARG A 127 -9.53 5.31 -2.08
CA ARG A 127 -10.53 5.59 -3.12
C ARG A 127 -10.95 4.32 -3.86
N VAL A 128 -10.00 3.48 -4.26
CA VAL A 128 -10.29 2.22 -4.95
C VAL A 128 -11.08 1.26 -4.06
N CYS A 129 -10.70 1.12 -2.78
CA CYS A 129 -11.42 0.27 -1.83
C CYS A 129 -12.87 0.74 -1.60
N LEU A 130 -13.07 2.05 -1.44
CA LEU A 130 -14.38 2.65 -1.22
C LEU A 130 -15.28 2.60 -2.46
N GLU A 131 -14.69 2.73 -3.65
CA GLU A 131 -15.40 2.59 -4.91
C GLU A 131 -15.96 1.17 -5.09
N LEU A 132 -15.17 0.15 -4.76
CA LEU A 132 -15.65 -1.24 -4.72
C LEU A 132 -16.80 -1.39 -3.71
N GLY A 133 -16.68 -0.78 -2.53
CA GLY A 133 -17.72 -0.80 -1.51
C GLY A 133 -19.03 -0.15 -1.96
N ALA A 134 -18.94 1.00 -2.61
CA ALA A 134 -20.08 1.80 -3.03
C ALA A 134 -20.78 1.24 -4.28
N THR A 135 -20.03 0.70 -5.24
CA THR A 135 -20.55 0.35 -6.57
C THR A 135 -20.58 -1.15 -6.83
N GLY A 136 -19.83 -1.95 -6.05
CA GLY A 136 -19.60 -3.36 -6.34
C GLY A 136 -18.58 -3.60 -7.47
N GLY A 137 -17.96 -2.55 -8.02
CA GLY A 137 -16.94 -2.62 -9.04
C GLY A 137 -15.83 -1.58 -8.85
N VAL A 138 -14.82 -1.64 -9.72
CA VAL A 138 -13.75 -0.65 -9.80
C VAL A 138 -13.59 -0.25 -11.26
N ASP A 139 -13.57 1.05 -11.52
CA ASP A 139 -13.31 1.60 -12.84
C ASP A 139 -11.84 1.36 -13.24
N GLU A 140 -11.62 0.29 -14.01
CA GLU A 140 -10.31 -0.06 -14.56
C GLU A 140 -9.84 0.88 -15.67
N GLU A 141 -10.75 1.55 -16.38
CA GLU A 141 -10.36 2.55 -17.39
C GLU A 141 -9.71 3.76 -16.71
N ARG A 142 -10.24 4.18 -15.55
CA ARG A 142 -9.62 5.21 -14.72
C ARG A 142 -8.22 4.80 -14.24
N ILE A 143 -8.01 3.54 -13.84
CA ILE A 143 -6.67 3.05 -13.44
C ILE A 143 -5.72 3.04 -14.65
N ARG A 144 -6.20 2.61 -15.82
CA ARG A 144 -5.42 2.66 -17.07
C ARG A 144 -5.06 4.09 -17.45
N ALA A 145 -5.98 5.04 -17.32
CA ALA A 145 -5.73 6.46 -17.56
C ALA A 145 -4.70 7.03 -16.56
N MET A 146 -4.74 6.62 -15.29
CA MET A 146 -3.69 6.95 -14.33
C MET A 146 -2.32 6.45 -14.78
N ALA A 147 -2.22 5.22 -15.28
CA ALA A 147 -0.96 4.65 -15.77
C ALA A 147 -0.38 5.48 -16.92
N VAL A 148 -1.19 5.78 -17.94
CA VAL A 148 -0.78 6.60 -19.09
C VAL A 148 -0.31 7.99 -18.66
N ARG A 149 -0.97 8.59 -17.65
CA ARG A 149 -0.56 9.89 -17.11
C ARG A 149 0.81 9.79 -16.41
N LEU A 150 1.00 8.82 -15.53
CA LEU A 150 2.26 8.64 -14.78
C LEU A 150 3.45 8.36 -15.71
N ASP A 151 3.24 7.62 -16.80
CA ASP A 151 4.28 7.36 -17.80
C ASP A 151 4.73 8.63 -18.54
N ARG A 152 3.88 9.66 -18.64
CA ARG A 152 4.22 10.96 -19.25
C ARG A 152 4.91 11.91 -18.27
N GLU A 153 4.76 11.69 -16.98
CA GLU A 153 5.32 12.50 -15.90
C GLU A 153 6.69 11.97 -15.40
N SER A 154 7.12 10.79 -15.87
CA SER A 154 8.36 10.10 -15.47
C SER A 154 9.50 10.35 -16.46
#